data_AF-A0A6J5XHT7-F1
#
_entry.id   AF-A0A6J5XHT7-F1
#
_cell.length_a   1.000
_cell.length_b   1.000
_cell.length_c   1.000
_cell.angle_alpha   90.00
_cell.angle_beta   90.00
_cell.angle_gamma   90.00
#
_symmetry.space_group_name_H-M   'P 1'
#
loop_
_entity.id
_entity.type
_entity.pdbx_description
1 polymer ?
#
loop_
_entity_poly.entity_id
_entity_poly.type
_entity_poly.pdbx_seq_one_letter_code
_entity_poly.pdbx_strand_id
1 'polypeptide(L)'
;MPAASFRWILQMHKDVPKAARFYSEGLDFTVDVCTLRWAELQSGPLKLALMQYPNDRVMQKGMGYSSLLSFTVKDINQTMTKLMALGAELDGPIKYEIHGKVMIEILTGTLM
;
A
#
# COMPACT_ATOMS: atom_id res chain seq x y z
N MET A 1 4.36 8.47 31.31
CA MET A 1 3.47 8.11 30.18
C MET A 1 3.94 8.90 28.97
N PRO A 2 4.05 8.30 27.77
CA PRO A 2 4.39 9.07 26.58
C PRO A 2 3.29 10.11 26.30
N ALA A 3 3.70 11.32 25.89
CA ALA A 3 2.77 12.41 25.59
C ALA A 3 1.98 12.19 24.29
N ALA A 4 2.44 11.28 23.42
CA ALA A 4 1.77 10.90 22.18
C ALA A 4 2.09 9.43 21.83
N SER A 5 1.17 8.77 21.12
CA SER A 5 1.34 7.41 20.60
C SER A 5 1.06 7.38 19.10
N PHE A 6 1.95 6.76 18.32
CA PHE A 6 1.71 6.54 16.90
C PHE A 6 0.55 5.56 16.70
N ARG A 7 -0.43 5.92 15.85
CA ARG A 7 -1.65 5.11 15.67
C ARG A 7 -1.68 4.39 14.33
N TRP A 8 -1.44 5.09 13.24
CA TRP A 8 -1.40 4.52 11.90
C TRP A 8 -0.76 5.50 10.90
N ILE A 9 -0.29 4.96 9.78
CA ILE A 9 -0.03 5.71 8.55
C ILE A 9 -1.34 5.79 7.77
N LEU A 10 -1.67 6.93 7.17
CA LEU A 10 -2.87 7.08 6.33
C LEU A 10 -2.50 7.21 4.86
N GLN A 11 -3.11 6.38 4.01
CA GLN A 11 -3.05 6.50 2.56
C GLN A 11 -4.42 6.84 1.99
N MET A 12 -4.43 7.73 1.01
CA MET A 12 -5.64 8.11 0.28
C MET A 12 -5.79 7.22 -0.95
N HIS A 13 -6.95 6.58 -1.11
CA HIS A 13 -7.25 5.70 -2.23
C HIS A 13 -8.57 6.09 -2.89
N LYS A 14 -8.71 5.87 -4.20
CA LYS A 14 -10.00 6.07 -4.87
C LYS A 14 -10.99 4.96 -4.50
N ASP A 15 -10.48 3.73 -4.50
CA ASP A 15 -11.20 2.52 -4.16
C ASP A 15 -10.52 1.86 -2.95
N VAL A 16 -11.11 2.09 -1.77
CA VAL A 16 -10.59 1.59 -0.49
C VAL A 16 -10.69 0.06 -0.40
N PRO A 17 -11.83 -0.59 -0.74
CA PRO A 17 -11.91 -2.05 -0.77
C PRO A 17 -10.87 -2.70 -1.69
N LYS A 18 -10.64 -2.15 -2.89
CA LYS A 18 -9.62 -2.66 -3.80
C LYS A 18 -8.21 -2.55 -3.21
N ALA A 19 -7.90 -1.42 -2.57
CA ALA A 19 -6.63 -1.22 -1.88
C ALA A 19 -6.46 -2.20 -0.71
N ALA A 20 -7.49 -2.40 0.11
CA ALA A 20 -7.47 -3.35 1.22
C ALA A 20 -7.22 -4.78 0.73
N ARG A 21 -7.85 -5.17 -0.38
CA ARG A 21 -7.62 -6.46 -1.04
C ARG A 21 -6.18 -6.60 -1.52
N PHE A 22 -5.62 -5.55 -2.12
CA PHE A 22 -4.22 -5.54 -2.57
C PHE A 22 -3.25 -5.87 -1.42
N TYR A 23 -3.37 -5.17 -0.29
CA TYR A 23 -2.48 -5.38 0.86
C TYR A 23 -2.70 -6.72 1.54
N SER A 24 -3.95 -7.19 1.64
CA SER A 24 -4.26 -8.46 2.30
C SER A 24 -3.88 -9.68 1.46
N GLU A 25 -4.25 -9.73 0.18
CA GLU A 25 -3.93 -10.88 -0.69
C GLU A 25 -2.49 -10.86 -1.21
N GLY A 26 -1.92 -9.66 -1.38
CA GLY A 26 -0.59 -9.47 -1.94
C GLY A 26 0.55 -9.51 -0.91
N LEU A 27 0.33 -8.90 0.26
CA LEU A 27 1.33 -8.73 1.31
C LEU A 27 0.93 -9.35 2.65
N ASP A 28 -0.14 -10.16 2.67
CA ASP A 28 -0.64 -10.89 3.84
C ASP A 28 -0.99 -9.97 5.04
N PHE A 29 -1.44 -8.73 4.78
CA PHE A 29 -1.98 -7.86 5.83
C PHE A 29 -3.30 -8.43 6.37
N THR A 30 -3.50 -8.31 7.69
CA THR A 30 -4.80 -8.57 8.32
C THR A 30 -5.69 -7.36 8.15
N VAL A 31 -6.93 -7.56 7.70
CA VAL A 31 -7.94 -6.50 7.61
C VAL A 31 -8.74 -6.45 8.90
N ASP A 32 -8.54 -5.41 9.69
CA ASP A 32 -9.28 -5.21 10.95
C ASP A 32 -10.67 -4.63 10.66
N VAL A 33 -10.74 -3.66 9.75
CA VAL A 33 -11.98 -2.99 9.32
C VAL A 33 -11.89 -2.70 7.83
N CYS A 34 -12.96 -2.92 7.07
CA CYS A 34 -13.05 -2.46 5.69
C CYS A 34 -14.47 -2.03 5.34
N THR A 35 -14.59 -0.81 4.85
CA THR A 35 -15.82 -0.18 4.37
C THR A 35 -15.55 0.45 3.00
N LEU A 36 -16.59 1.01 2.37
CA LEU A 36 -16.43 1.71 1.09
C LEU A 36 -15.46 2.90 1.14
N ARG A 37 -15.29 3.54 2.31
CA ARG A 37 -14.52 4.79 2.46
C ARG A 37 -13.36 4.73 3.43
N TRP A 38 -13.24 3.64 4.17
CA TRP A 38 -12.26 3.49 5.24
C TRP A 38 -11.86 2.03 5.38
N ALA A 39 -10.57 1.77 5.55
CA ALA A 39 -10.07 0.47 5.98
C ALA A 39 -8.91 0.63 6.95
N GLU A 40 -8.80 -0.31 7.89
CA GLU A 40 -7.67 -0.46 8.80
C GLU A 40 -7.05 -1.83 8.58
N LEU A 41 -5.76 -1.81 8.34
CA LEU A 41 -4.95 -2.97 8.01
C LEU A 41 -3.79 -3.07 8.99
N GLN A 42 -3.41 -4.28 9.36
CA GLN A 42 -2.31 -4.54 10.27
C GLN A 42 -1.33 -5.57 9.70
N SER A 43 -0.04 -5.29 9.82
CA SER A 43 1.04 -6.24 9.57
C SER A 43 2.08 -6.12 10.67
N GLY A 44 2.10 -7.09 11.59
CA GLY A 44 2.91 -7.02 12.81
C GLY A 44 2.62 -5.73 13.61
N PRO A 45 3.63 -4.90 13.92
CA PRO A 45 3.44 -3.64 14.64
C PRO A 45 2.94 -2.48 13.75
N LEU A 46 2.93 -2.64 12.43
CA LEU A 46 2.52 -1.60 11.50
C LEU A 46 1.00 -1.59 11.36
N LYS A 47 0.40 -0.41 11.57
CA LYS A 47 -1.00 -0.13 11.26
C LYS A 47 -1.10 0.85 10.10
N LEU A 48 -1.85 0.44 9.08
CA LEU A 48 -2.10 1.20 7.87
C LEU A 48 -3.60 1.49 7.77
N ALA A 49 -3.95 2.77 7.68
CA ALA A 49 -5.29 3.22 7.41
C ALA A 49 -5.42 3.64 5.95
N LEU A 50 -6.54 3.29 5.33
CA LEU A 50 -6.89 3.68 3.97
C LEU A 50 -8.14 4.54 4.03
N MET A 51 -8.15 5.70 3.37
CA MET A 51 -9.31 6.57 3.31
C MET A 51 -9.64 6.95 1.87
N GLN A 52 -10.94 6.98 1.55
CA GLN A 52 -11.40 7.44 0.26
C GLN A 52 -11.24 8.96 0.15
N TYR A 53 -10.54 9.45 -0.87
CA TYR A 53 -10.50 10.89 -1.11
C TYR A 53 -11.80 11.37 -1.79
N PRO A 54 -12.30 12.57 -1.46
CA PRO A 54 -13.51 13.12 -2.06
C PRO A 54 -13.29 13.54 -3.52
N ASN A 55 -14.26 13.22 -4.38
CA ASN A 55 -14.20 13.36 -5.83
C ASN A 55 -14.17 14.83 -6.35
N ASP A 56 -14.34 15.82 -5.46
CA ASP A 56 -14.65 17.22 -5.82
C ASP A 56 -13.46 18.18 -5.88
N ARG A 57 -12.24 17.69 -5.64
CA ARG A 57 -11.06 18.47 -5.94
C ARG A 57 -10.39 17.80 -7.11
N VAL A 58 -10.43 18.49 -8.25
CA VAL A 58 -9.43 18.37 -9.32
C VAL A 58 -8.12 18.10 -8.60
N MET A 59 -7.69 16.84 -8.58
CA MET A 59 -6.33 16.53 -8.21
C MET A 59 -5.54 17.32 -9.25
N GLN A 60 -4.95 18.44 -8.83
CA GLN A 60 -3.85 19.02 -9.57
C GLN A 60 -2.96 17.84 -9.89
N LYS A 61 -2.76 17.64 -11.20
CA LYS A 61 -2.20 16.47 -11.89
C LYS A 61 -0.74 16.20 -11.49
N GLY A 62 -0.44 16.21 -10.19
CA GLY A 62 0.87 16.39 -9.58
C GLY A 62 0.90 16.44 -8.03
N MET A 63 -0.22 16.48 -7.30
CA MET A 63 -0.26 16.26 -5.84
C MET A 63 -0.89 14.90 -5.52
N GLY A 64 -0.23 13.84 -5.99
CA GLY A 64 -0.50 12.50 -5.47
C GLY A 64 -0.01 12.48 -4.02
N TYR A 65 -0.89 12.20 -3.07
CA TYR A 65 -0.51 11.81 -1.71
C TYR A 65 0.14 10.41 -1.80
N SER A 66 1.32 10.35 -2.41
CA SER A 66 2.06 9.13 -2.65
C SER A 66 2.97 8.89 -1.45
N SER A 67 2.68 7.83 -0.71
CA SER A 67 3.59 7.33 0.32
C SER A 67 4.41 6.18 -0.27
N LEU A 68 5.71 6.21 -0.04
CA LEU A 68 6.56 5.05 -0.28
C LEU A 68 6.52 4.17 0.95
N LEU A 69 6.05 2.93 0.80
CA LEU A 69 6.11 1.90 1.82
C LEU A 69 7.14 0.86 1.40
N SER A 70 8.02 0.49 2.32
CA SER A 70 9.05 -0.51 2.08
C SER A 70 8.80 -1.72 2.97
N PHE A 71 8.74 -2.90 2.37
CA PHE A 71 8.45 -4.15 3.05
C PHE A 71 9.56 -5.17 2.80
N THR A 72 9.94 -5.90 3.84
CA THR A 72 10.78 -7.09 3.72
C THR A 72 9.87 -8.31 3.54
N VAL A 73 10.05 -9.04 2.44
CA VAL A 73 9.27 -10.22 2.10
C VAL A 73 10.16 -11.45 1.99
N LYS A 74 9.60 -12.64 2.25
CA LYS A 74 10.38 -13.90 2.25
C LYS A 74 10.85 -14.30 0.85
N ASP A 75 9.98 -14.17 -0.15
CA ASP A 75 10.27 -14.47 -1.55
C ASP A 75 9.75 -13.34 -2.43
N ILE A 76 10.68 -12.53 -2.96
CA ILE A 76 10.35 -11.39 -3.82
C ILE A 76 9.72 -11.83 -5.15
N ASN A 77 10.12 -12.97 -5.72
CA ASN A 77 9.64 -13.41 -7.02
C ASN A 77 8.17 -13.84 -6.92
N GLN A 78 7.85 -14.62 -5.89
CA GLN A 78 6.48 -15.04 -5.63
C GLN A 78 5.60 -13.84 -5.27
N THR A 79 6.10 -12.95 -4.41
CA THR A 79 5.37 -11.74 -3.99
C THR A 79 5.07 -10.85 -5.19
N MET A 80 6.08 -10.54 -6.01
CA MET A 80 5.92 -9.75 -7.24
C MET A 80 4.86 -10.36 -8.17
N THR A 81 4.86 -11.68 -8.36
CA THR A 81 3.88 -12.36 -9.21
C THR A 81 2.46 -12.13 -8.71
N LYS A 82 2.24 -12.20 -7.37
CA LYS A 82 0.95 -11.90 -6.75
C LYS A 82 0.55 -10.43 -6.94
N LEU A 83 1.47 -9.50 -6.67
CA LEU A 83 1.20 -8.07 -6.71
C LEU A 83 0.89 -7.60 -8.13
N MET A 84 1.62 -8.08 -9.13
CA MET A 84 1.30 -7.83 -10.55
C MET A 84 -0.07 -8.39 -10.94
N ALA A 85 -0.45 -9.57 -10.46
CA ALA A 85 -1.77 -10.14 -10.72
C ALA A 85 -2.91 -9.31 -10.06
N LEU A 86 -2.62 -8.59 -8.98
CA LEU A 86 -3.55 -7.67 -8.31
C LEU A 86 -3.55 -6.25 -8.93
N GLY A 87 -2.76 -6.01 -9.97
CA GLY A 87 -2.70 -4.76 -10.71
C GLY A 87 -1.62 -3.78 -10.24
N ALA A 88 -0.57 -4.25 -9.56
CA ALA A 88 0.65 -3.48 -9.37
C ALA A 88 1.41 -3.33 -10.70
N GLU A 89 2.07 -2.20 -10.85
CA GLU A 89 3.00 -1.95 -11.96
C GLU A 89 4.42 -1.86 -11.42
N LEU A 90 5.36 -2.50 -12.13
CA LEU A 90 6.75 -2.48 -11.74
C LEU A 90 7.43 -1.16 -12.12
N ASP A 91 7.84 -0.43 -11.08
CA ASP A 91 8.69 0.77 -11.02
C ASP A 91 10.16 0.56 -11.42
N GLY A 92 10.45 0.14 -12.66
CA GLY A 92 11.84 -0.05 -13.13
C GLY A 92 12.47 -1.42 -12.79
N PRO A 93 13.80 -1.60 -12.94
CA PRO A 93 14.43 -2.92 -12.81
C PRO A 93 14.60 -3.37 -11.36
N ILE A 94 14.50 -4.68 -11.11
CA ILE A 94 14.88 -5.29 -9.82
C ILE A 94 16.38 -5.10 -9.59
N LYS A 95 16.74 -4.49 -8.47
CA LYS A 95 18.13 -4.31 -8.06
C LYS A 95 18.55 -5.46 -7.15
N TYR A 96 19.66 -6.09 -7.50
CA TYR A 96 20.31 -7.13 -6.72
C TYR A 96 21.44 -6.50 -5.94
N GLU A 97 21.21 -6.17 -4.68
CA GLU A 97 22.22 -5.58 -3.81
C GLU A 97 22.84 -6.66 -2.92
N ILE A 98 24.03 -6.38 -2.40
CA ILE A 98 24.76 -7.24 -1.46
C ILE A 98 23.97 -7.54 -0.16
N HIS A 99 22.91 -6.78 0.13
CA HIS A 99 22.04 -6.95 1.29
C HIS A 99 20.67 -7.60 0.97
N GLY A 100 20.41 -7.99 -0.28
CA GLY A 100 19.16 -8.59 -0.71
C GLY A 100 18.62 -8.03 -2.03
N LYS A 101 17.43 -8.49 -2.43
CA LYS A 101 16.74 -8.01 -3.64
C LYS A 101 15.81 -6.86 -3.27
N VAL A 102 15.89 -5.75 -4.02
CA VAL A 102 15.04 -4.57 -3.81
C VAL A 102 14.33 -4.22 -5.10
N MET A 103 13.05 -3.85 -4.97
CA MET A 103 12.19 -3.45 -6.08
C MET A 103 11.21 -2.38 -5.62
N ILE A 104 10.83 -1.50 -6.53
CA ILE A 104 9.78 -0.49 -6.31
C ILE A 104 8.58 -0.94 -7.14
N GLU A 105 7.42 -1.02 -6.50
CA GLU A 105 6.15 -1.24 -7.18
C GLU A 105 5.28 -0.01 -6.99
N ILE A 106 4.68 0.47 -8.09
CA ILE A 106 3.70 1.55 -8.04
C ILE A 106 2.31 0.92 -7.94
N LEU A 107 1.55 1.39 -6.95
CA LEU A 107 0.14 1.06 -6.75
C LEU A 107 -0.78 1.84 -7.71
N THR A 108 -0.40 1.98 -8.97
CA THR A 108 -1.07 2.84 -9.96
C THR A 108 -2.51 2.38 -10.20
N GLY A 109 -2.76 1.07 -10.17
CA GLY A 109 -4.08 0.47 -10.38
C GLY A 109 -5.13 0.75 -9.30
N THR A 110 -4.78 1.38 -8.17
CA THR A 110 -5.72 1.71 -7.08
C THR A 110 -5.87 3.22 -6.82
N LEU A 111 -5.03 4.02 -7.49
CA LEU A 111 -5.01 5.48 -7.38
C LEU A 111 -5.72 6.16 -8.58
N MET A 112 -6.02 5.45 -9.67
CA MET A 112 -6.75 5.97 -10.84
C MET A 112 -8.24 5.67 -10.87
#